data_AF-A0A1H8QVN4-F1
#
_entry.id   AF-A0A1H8QVN4-F1
#
_cell.length_a   1.000
_cell.length_b   1.000
_cell.length_c   1.000
_cell.angle_alpha   90.00
_cell.angle_beta   90.00
_cell.angle_gamma   90.00
#
_symmetry.space_group_name_H-M   'P 1'
#
loop_
_entity.id
_entity.type
_entity.pdbx_description
1 polymer ?
#
loop_
_entity_poly.entity_id
_entity_poly.type
_entity_poly.pdbx_seq_one_letter_code
_entity_poly.pdbx_strand_id
1 'polypeptide(L)'
;MRHFGISFIVTFILLGLAGWWGFNHGGSSGLLQALWICTVLGIMEVSLSFDNAVVNASVLRHWNEFWRKLFLTVGILVAVFGMRLVFPLLIVSMATGLGLMDVWTMATQNPDEYSRYLTGAHAQVAAFGGAFLLLVFLNFLFDEEKELHWLGWIEAKLGEHGTESLAVLLALAAVFGCVYLVPEGEKLSVLTAGVVGVLVYLAVGWISSLLEEDPPAEDGDTTEAGVGAVVSAVSRGSIGGFLYLEVLDASFSFDGVIGAFAITKDVVIIMLGLAIGAMFVRSLTVFLVHKGTLDEYVYLEHGAHYAIGILALIMLASVKYHIPEWFTGLSGVAFIAVSLWSSIRHKRLHPA
;
A
#
# COMPACT_ATOMS: atom_id res chain seq x y z
N MET A 1 23.94 8.03 -0.31
CA MET A 1 24.13 9.02 0.79
C MET A 1 23.26 10.26 0.58
N ARG A 2 23.29 10.95 -0.57
CA ARG A 2 22.44 12.15 -0.79
C ARG A 2 20.92 11.91 -0.67
N HIS A 3 20.40 10.78 -1.17
CA HIS A 3 18.96 10.46 -1.10
C HIS A 3 18.42 10.22 0.33
N PHE A 4 19.27 9.80 1.28
CA PHE A 4 18.84 9.49 2.65
C PHE A 4 19.12 10.63 3.65
N GLY A 5 19.77 11.72 3.23
CA GLY A 5 20.15 12.81 4.12
C GLY A 5 18.95 13.45 4.82
N ILE A 6 17.85 13.65 4.10
CA ILE A 6 16.60 14.18 4.66
C ILE A 6 16.00 13.17 5.64
N SER A 7 15.97 11.87 5.30
CA SER A 7 15.48 10.83 6.21
C SER A 7 16.26 10.81 7.53
N PHE A 8 17.58 10.99 7.51
CA PHE A 8 18.37 11.08 8.74
C PHE A 8 18.03 12.32 9.58
N ILE A 9 17.90 13.49 8.96
CA ILE A 9 17.51 14.72 9.67
C ILE A 9 16.14 14.55 10.32
N VAL A 10 15.15 14.06 9.57
CA VAL A 10 13.81 13.79 10.09
C VAL A 10 13.87 12.76 11.21
N THR A 11 14.68 11.70 11.07
CA THR A 11 14.88 10.70 12.13
C THR A 11 15.36 11.32 13.43
N PHE A 12 16.38 12.18 13.38
CA PHE A 12 16.88 12.83 14.60
C PHE A 12 15.83 13.76 15.24
N ILE A 13 15.03 14.46 14.43
CA ILE A 13 13.93 15.31 14.92
C ILE A 13 12.86 14.45 15.60
N LEU A 14 12.39 13.38 14.93
CA LEU A 14 11.34 12.51 15.45
C LEU A 14 11.79 11.73 16.70
N LEU A 15 13.03 11.26 16.74
CA LEU A 15 13.62 10.66 17.95
C LEU A 15 13.74 11.69 19.07
N GLY A 16 14.13 12.93 18.78
CA GLY A 16 14.14 14.02 19.76
C GLY A 16 12.76 14.29 20.35
N LEU A 17 11.73 14.33 19.51
CA LEU A 17 10.32 14.47 19.94
C LEU A 17 9.84 13.26 20.76
N ALA A 18 10.19 12.05 20.34
CA ALA A 18 9.85 10.82 21.08
C ALA A 18 10.53 10.80 22.46
N GLY A 19 11.81 11.19 22.52
CA GLY A 19 12.56 11.30 23.77
C GLY A 19 11.99 12.36 24.70
N TRP A 20 11.60 13.53 24.17
CA TRP A 20 10.92 14.58 24.94
C TRP A 20 9.56 14.12 25.47
N TRP A 21 8.76 13.46 24.63
CA TRP A 21 7.47 12.86 25.02
C TRP A 21 7.64 11.82 26.13
N GLY A 22 8.58 10.88 25.95
CA GLY A 22 8.89 9.85 26.94
C GLY A 22 9.43 10.42 28.25
N PHE A 23 10.23 11.50 28.19
CA PHE A 23 10.71 12.18 29.38
C PHE A 23 9.58 12.79 30.22
N ASN A 24 8.60 13.42 29.58
CA ASN A 24 7.47 14.04 30.28
C ASN A 24 6.56 13.00 30.96
N HIS A 25 6.49 11.77 30.45
CA HIS A 25 5.62 10.71 31.00
C HIS A 25 6.33 9.76 31.97
N GLY A 26 7.65 9.60 31.88
CA GLY A 26 8.39 8.59 32.66
C GLY A 26 9.81 8.98 33.04
N GLY A 27 10.16 10.27 32.97
CA GLY A 27 11.49 10.79 33.32
C GLY A 27 12.60 10.20 32.45
N SER A 28 13.80 10.03 33.02
CA SER A 28 14.95 9.51 32.28
C SER A 28 14.76 8.08 31.76
N SER A 29 14.01 7.24 32.48
CA SER A 29 13.65 5.88 32.03
C SER A 29 12.68 5.92 30.86
N GLY A 30 11.66 6.80 30.91
CA GLY A 30 10.69 6.97 29.83
C GLY A 30 11.33 7.50 28.55
N LEU A 31 12.32 8.40 28.67
CA LEU A 31 13.10 8.89 27.53
C LEU A 31 13.82 7.74 26.80
N LEU A 32 14.57 6.89 27.53
CA LEU A 32 15.31 5.79 26.93
C LEU A 32 14.38 4.75 26.29
N GLN A 33 13.27 4.45 26.96
CA GLN A 33 12.26 3.53 26.45
C GLN A 33 11.60 4.06 25.17
N ALA A 34 11.22 5.34 25.15
CA ALA A 34 10.63 5.96 23.97
C ALA A 34 11.59 5.96 22.77
N LEU A 35 12.86 6.31 22.98
CA LEU A 35 13.89 6.25 21.93
C LEU A 35 14.08 4.83 21.39
N TRP A 36 14.14 3.83 22.27
CA TRP A 36 14.28 2.43 21.88
C TRP A 36 13.08 1.94 21.07
N ILE A 37 11.87 2.11 21.60
CA ILE A 37 10.64 1.67 20.94
C ILE A 37 10.47 2.37 19.59
N CYS A 38 10.67 3.69 19.54
CA CYS A 38 10.55 4.46 18.30
C CYS A 38 11.55 3.98 17.23
N THR A 39 12.78 3.61 17.64
CA THR A 39 13.78 3.03 16.74
C THR A 39 13.36 1.64 16.24
N VAL A 40 12.87 0.77 17.13
CA VAL A 40 12.36 -0.56 16.76
C VAL A 40 11.20 -0.45 15.78
N LEU A 41 10.25 0.44 16.04
CA LEU A 41 9.12 0.71 15.15
C LEU A 41 9.57 1.23 13.78
N GLY A 42 10.54 2.14 13.74
CA GLY A 42 11.11 2.62 12.48
C GLY A 42 11.74 1.50 11.65
N ILE A 43 12.50 0.60 12.29
CA ILE A 43 13.12 -0.56 11.60
C ILE A 43 12.05 -1.56 11.13
N MET A 44 11.07 -1.84 11.98
CA MET A 44 9.95 -2.72 11.68
C MET A 44 9.20 -2.21 10.46
N GLU A 45 8.89 -0.92 10.42
CA GLU A 45 8.17 -0.28 9.33
C GLU A 45 8.94 -0.33 8.01
N VAL A 46 10.25 -0.07 8.02
CA VAL A 46 11.08 -0.22 6.81
C VAL A 46 11.06 -1.66 6.30
N SER A 47 11.05 -2.62 7.21
CA SER A 47 11.09 -4.04 6.88
C SER A 47 9.75 -4.52 6.31
N LEU A 48 8.63 -4.12 6.92
CA LEU A 48 7.27 -4.51 6.49
C LEU A 48 6.82 -3.77 5.23
N SER A 49 7.31 -2.55 5.00
CA SER A 49 6.92 -1.73 3.84
C SER A 49 7.95 -1.73 2.71
N PHE A 50 8.92 -2.65 2.71
CA PHE A 50 9.95 -2.68 1.68
C PHE A 50 9.38 -3.03 0.31
N ASP A 51 8.51 -4.04 0.24
CA ASP A 51 7.80 -4.44 -0.97
C ASP A 51 6.92 -3.31 -1.51
N ASN A 52 6.25 -2.56 -0.64
CA ASN A 52 5.53 -1.34 -0.99
C ASN A 52 6.46 -0.30 -1.66
N ALA A 53 7.67 -0.10 -1.12
CA ALA A 53 8.63 0.82 -1.74
C ALA A 53 8.97 0.44 -3.19
N VAL A 54 9.02 -0.86 -3.49
CA VAL A 54 9.31 -1.41 -4.82
C VAL A 54 8.12 -1.28 -5.76
N VAL A 55 6.92 -1.62 -5.30
CA VAL A 55 5.67 -1.47 -6.06
C VAL A 55 5.43 0.00 -6.42
N ASN A 56 5.59 0.90 -5.47
CA ASN A 56 5.51 2.35 -5.72
C ASN A 56 6.57 2.80 -6.72
N ALA A 57 7.78 2.24 -6.66
CA ALA A 57 8.85 2.59 -7.59
C ALA A 57 8.59 2.12 -9.02
N SER A 58 8.00 0.93 -9.21
CA SER A 58 7.64 0.44 -10.55
C SER A 58 6.56 1.29 -11.20
N VAL A 59 5.59 1.76 -10.42
CA VAL A 59 4.53 2.66 -10.92
C VAL A 59 5.11 4.04 -11.27
N LEU A 60 5.88 4.64 -10.36
CA LEU A 60 6.42 6.00 -10.54
C LEU A 60 7.42 6.14 -11.69
N ARG A 61 8.04 5.06 -12.13
CA ARG A 61 9.06 5.11 -13.19
C ARG A 61 8.51 5.66 -14.50
N HIS A 62 7.23 5.40 -14.78
CA HIS A 62 6.58 5.84 -16.01
C HIS A 62 6.04 7.28 -15.92
N TRP A 63 6.05 7.88 -14.72
CA TRP A 63 5.47 9.21 -14.49
C TRP A 63 6.39 10.34 -14.92
N ASN A 64 5.78 11.44 -15.35
CA ASN A 64 6.49 12.69 -15.57
C ASN A 64 7.07 13.27 -14.26
N GLU A 65 7.99 14.22 -14.39
CA GLU A 65 8.69 14.79 -13.23
C GLU A 65 7.76 15.50 -12.24
N PHE A 66 6.66 16.09 -12.73
CA PHE A 66 5.70 16.80 -11.91
C PHE A 66 5.00 15.85 -10.94
N TRP A 67 4.39 14.77 -11.43
CA TRP A 67 3.69 13.80 -10.60
C TRP A 67 4.62 13.05 -9.67
N ARG A 68 5.81 12.70 -10.17
CA ARG A 68 6.87 12.15 -9.32
C ARG A 68 7.20 13.11 -8.19
N LYS A 69 7.43 14.40 -8.46
CA LYS A 69 7.71 15.39 -7.41
C LYS A 69 6.55 15.57 -6.44
N LEU A 70 5.31 15.66 -6.95
CA LEU A 70 4.11 15.82 -6.14
C LEU A 70 3.93 14.65 -5.18
N PHE A 71 4.03 13.42 -5.69
CA PHE A 71 4.01 12.22 -4.86
C PHE A 71 5.15 12.31 -3.84
N LEU A 72 6.38 12.61 -4.26
CA LEU A 72 7.55 12.70 -3.38
C LEU A 72 7.48 13.84 -2.35
N THR A 73 6.55 14.79 -2.45
CA THR A 73 6.40 15.86 -1.46
C THR A 73 5.09 15.76 -0.68
N VAL A 74 3.95 15.83 -1.36
CA VAL A 74 2.62 15.82 -0.75
C VAL A 74 2.24 14.39 -0.36
N GLY A 75 2.54 13.41 -1.22
CA GLY A 75 2.27 12.00 -0.91
C GLY A 75 3.00 11.53 0.35
N ILE A 76 4.18 12.09 0.70
CA ILE A 76 4.82 11.80 2.00
C ILE A 76 3.95 12.27 3.16
N LEU A 77 3.41 13.47 3.07
CA LEU A 77 2.57 14.02 4.15
C LEU A 77 1.30 13.17 4.29
N VAL A 78 0.71 12.75 3.17
CA VAL A 78 -0.47 11.87 3.17
C VAL A 78 -0.12 10.47 3.67
N ALA A 79 0.96 9.83 3.20
CA ALA A 79 1.40 8.54 3.71
C ALA A 79 1.69 8.58 5.23
N VAL A 80 2.44 9.58 5.69
CA VAL A 80 2.86 9.67 7.10
C VAL A 80 1.73 10.11 8.01
N PHE A 81 1.05 11.22 7.71
CA PHE A 81 0.00 11.75 8.59
C PHE A 81 -1.39 11.27 8.20
N GLY A 82 -1.70 11.21 6.90
CA GLY A 82 -2.96 10.66 6.42
C GLY A 82 -3.11 9.19 6.81
N MET A 83 -2.24 8.32 6.32
CA MET A 83 -2.45 6.88 6.45
C MET A 83 -2.10 6.30 7.82
N ARG A 84 -1.17 6.90 8.57
CA ARG A 84 -0.75 6.37 9.89
C ARG A 84 -1.36 7.08 11.08
N LEU A 85 -1.92 8.28 10.91
CA LEU A 85 -2.61 9.01 11.98
C LEU A 85 -4.09 9.20 11.65
N VAL A 86 -4.42 9.92 10.58
CA VAL A 86 -5.82 10.29 10.29
C VAL A 86 -6.66 9.06 9.95
N PHE A 87 -6.14 8.12 9.17
CA PHE A 87 -6.87 6.95 8.73
C PHE A 87 -7.23 5.99 9.87
N PRO A 88 -6.32 5.61 10.78
CA PRO A 88 -6.69 4.87 12.00
C PRO A 88 -7.72 5.60 12.86
N LEU A 89 -7.63 6.93 13.00
CA LEU A 89 -8.64 7.71 13.74
C LEU A 89 -10.00 7.69 13.04
N LEU A 90 -10.04 7.77 11.70
CA LEU A 90 -11.27 7.68 10.91
C LEU A 90 -11.93 6.31 11.07
N ILE A 91 -11.16 5.23 11.04
CA ILE A 91 -11.67 3.87 11.24
C ILE A 91 -12.34 3.75 12.61
N VAL A 92 -11.65 4.19 13.67
CA VAL A 92 -12.22 4.12 15.03
C VAL A 92 -13.41 5.07 15.19
N SER A 93 -13.39 6.24 14.56
CA SER A 93 -14.53 7.17 14.53
C SER A 93 -15.76 6.52 13.89
N MET A 94 -15.60 5.83 12.76
CA MET A 94 -16.69 5.08 12.12
C MET A 94 -17.16 3.89 12.96
N ALA A 95 -16.25 3.19 13.63
CA ALA A 95 -16.57 2.03 14.47
C ALA A 95 -17.30 2.42 15.76
N THR A 96 -17.01 3.59 16.33
CA THR A 96 -17.57 4.06 17.61
C THR A 96 -18.71 5.07 17.45
N GLY A 97 -18.82 5.71 16.29
CA GLY A 97 -19.71 6.85 16.05
C GLY A 97 -19.25 8.16 16.72
N LEU A 98 -18.07 8.18 17.35
CA LEU A 98 -17.51 9.36 18.00
C LEU A 98 -16.87 10.32 16.99
N GLY A 99 -16.81 11.60 17.35
CA GLY A 99 -16.09 12.59 16.55
C GLY A 99 -14.57 12.36 16.59
N LEU A 100 -13.84 12.81 15.57
CA LEU A 100 -12.37 12.65 15.47
C LEU A 100 -11.61 13.17 16.70
N MET A 101 -12.08 14.27 17.30
CA MET A 101 -11.43 14.84 18.50
C MET A 101 -11.64 13.97 19.75
N ASP A 102 -12.81 13.33 19.86
CA ASP A 102 -13.09 12.40 20.95
C ASP A 102 -12.27 11.12 20.79
N VAL A 103 -12.13 10.64 19.54
CA VAL A 103 -11.26 9.50 19.22
C VAL A 103 -9.79 9.81 19.47
N TRP A 104 -9.32 11.02 19.14
CA TRP A 104 -7.97 11.47 19.50
C TRP A 104 -7.77 11.49 21.03
N THR A 105 -8.78 11.94 21.77
CA THR A 105 -8.77 11.91 23.23
C THR A 105 -8.72 10.47 23.74
N MET A 106 -9.50 9.56 23.16
CA MET A 106 -9.44 8.12 23.46
C MET A 106 -8.07 7.52 23.13
N ALA A 107 -7.48 7.86 21.99
CA ALA A 107 -6.17 7.37 21.56
C ALA A 107 -5.04 7.79 22.53
N THR A 108 -5.15 8.97 23.14
CA THR A 108 -4.13 9.51 24.05
C THR A 108 -4.38 9.18 25.51
N GLN A 109 -5.63 9.11 25.95
CA GLN A 109 -5.99 8.88 27.36
C GLN A 109 -6.34 7.41 27.66
N ASN A 110 -6.97 6.73 26.71
CA ASN A 110 -7.43 5.33 26.83
C ASN A 110 -6.92 4.48 25.64
N PRO A 111 -5.60 4.35 25.45
CA PRO A 111 -5.01 3.70 24.28
C PRO A 111 -5.39 2.22 24.14
N ASP A 112 -5.70 1.52 25.24
CA ASP A 112 -6.21 0.15 25.23
C ASP A 112 -7.56 0.04 24.52
N GLU A 113 -8.47 0.98 24.80
CA GLU A 113 -9.79 1.01 24.20
C GLU A 113 -9.70 1.37 22.72
N TYR A 114 -8.89 2.37 22.39
CA TYR A 114 -8.59 2.74 21.00
C TYR A 114 -8.06 1.57 20.19
N SER A 115 -7.03 0.88 20.72
CA SER A 115 -6.43 -0.29 20.09
C SER A 115 -7.44 -1.41 19.85
N ARG A 116 -8.33 -1.67 20.81
CA ARG A 116 -9.41 -2.66 20.66
C ARG A 116 -10.35 -2.33 19.50
N TYR A 117 -10.78 -1.08 19.37
CA TYR A 117 -11.65 -0.68 18.25
C TYR A 117 -10.92 -0.74 16.90
N LEU A 118 -9.65 -0.33 16.86
CA LEU A 118 -8.86 -0.35 15.63
C LEU A 118 -8.59 -1.79 15.15
N THR A 119 -8.15 -2.67 16.05
CA THR A 119 -7.94 -4.09 15.76
C THR A 119 -9.24 -4.82 15.41
N GLY A 120 -10.37 -4.45 16.03
CA GLY A 120 -11.69 -4.97 15.69
C GLY A 120 -12.19 -4.57 14.30
N ALA A 121 -11.59 -3.54 13.69
CA ALA A 121 -11.85 -3.13 12.31
C ALA A 121 -10.95 -3.83 11.28
N HIS A 122 -10.05 -4.72 11.72
CA HIS A 122 -9.06 -5.35 10.84
C HIS A 122 -9.72 -6.14 9.70
N ALA A 123 -10.76 -6.92 9.95
CA ALA A 123 -11.45 -7.70 8.93
C ALA A 123 -12.05 -6.83 7.82
N GLN A 124 -12.57 -5.65 8.16
CA GLN A 124 -13.15 -4.69 7.23
C GLN A 124 -12.06 -4.07 6.36
N VAL A 125 -10.95 -3.62 6.97
CA VAL A 125 -9.83 -3.03 6.23
C VAL A 125 -9.15 -4.06 5.33
N ALA A 126 -8.98 -5.30 5.82
CA ALA A 126 -8.44 -6.41 5.07
C ALA A 126 -9.31 -6.77 3.85
N ALA A 127 -10.64 -6.77 4.00
CA ALA A 127 -11.55 -7.00 2.88
C ALA A 127 -11.56 -5.84 1.87
N PHE A 128 -11.53 -4.59 2.36
CA PHE A 128 -11.43 -3.39 1.51
C PHE A 128 -10.14 -3.39 0.68
N GLY A 129 -8.98 -3.46 1.34
CA GLY A 129 -7.68 -3.41 0.68
C GLY A 129 -7.42 -4.67 -0.15
N GLY A 130 -7.81 -5.84 0.34
CA GLY A 130 -7.70 -7.10 -0.39
C GLY A 130 -8.50 -7.10 -1.69
N ALA A 131 -9.74 -6.58 -1.69
CA ALA A 131 -10.55 -6.46 -2.91
C ALA A 131 -9.95 -5.46 -3.90
N PHE A 132 -9.49 -4.29 -3.40
CA PHE A 132 -8.83 -3.27 -4.23
C PHE A 132 -7.57 -3.84 -4.90
N LEU A 133 -6.66 -4.41 -4.11
CA LEU A 133 -5.40 -4.97 -4.62
C LEU A 133 -5.62 -6.19 -5.52
N LEU A 134 -6.66 -6.99 -5.25
CA LEU A 134 -7.01 -8.11 -6.13
C LEU A 134 -7.43 -7.60 -7.51
N LEU A 135 -8.18 -6.49 -7.58
CA LEU A 135 -8.51 -5.88 -8.87
C LEU A 135 -7.29 -5.33 -9.58
N VAL A 136 -6.37 -4.68 -8.86
CA VAL A 136 -5.08 -4.26 -9.43
C VAL A 136 -4.37 -5.45 -10.07
N PHE A 137 -4.25 -6.56 -9.33
CA PHE A 137 -3.55 -7.74 -9.80
C PHE A 137 -4.27 -8.43 -10.96
N LEU A 138 -5.60 -8.58 -10.91
CA LEU A 138 -6.37 -9.24 -11.96
C LEU A 138 -6.41 -8.43 -13.25
N ASN A 139 -6.55 -7.11 -13.17
CA ASN A 139 -6.48 -6.26 -14.36
C ASN A 139 -5.10 -6.32 -15.00
N PHE A 140 -4.03 -6.31 -14.20
CA PHE A 140 -2.72 -6.63 -14.72
C PHE A 140 -2.73 -8.03 -15.35
N LEU A 141 -3.15 -9.08 -14.66
CA LEU A 141 -3.10 -10.46 -15.16
C LEU A 141 -3.86 -10.69 -16.48
N PHE A 142 -4.94 -9.95 -16.70
CA PHE A 142 -5.82 -10.02 -17.87
C PHE A 142 -5.45 -9.04 -18.98
N ASP A 143 -4.38 -8.27 -18.83
CA ASP A 143 -3.93 -7.34 -19.86
C ASP A 143 -3.31 -8.10 -21.05
N GLU A 144 -3.98 -8.02 -22.20
CA GLU A 144 -3.59 -8.64 -23.47
C GLU A 144 -2.42 -7.90 -24.15
N GLU A 145 -2.19 -6.62 -23.84
CA GLU A 145 -1.14 -5.81 -24.49
C GLU A 145 0.26 -6.08 -23.93
N LYS A 146 0.40 -6.97 -22.94
CA LYS A 146 1.70 -7.30 -22.39
C LYS A 146 2.60 -8.00 -23.41
N GLU A 147 3.70 -7.34 -23.76
CA GLU A 147 4.73 -7.92 -24.62
C GLU A 147 5.47 -9.11 -23.98
N LEU A 148 5.42 -9.25 -22.65
CA LEU A 148 6.16 -10.24 -21.88
C LEU A 148 5.25 -10.97 -20.89
N HIS A 149 5.36 -12.29 -20.82
CA HIS A 149 4.63 -13.12 -19.86
C HIS A 149 5.63 -13.82 -18.94
N TRP A 150 5.58 -13.54 -17.63
CA TRP A 150 6.51 -14.09 -16.66
C TRP A 150 6.25 -15.57 -16.38
N LEU A 151 4.96 -15.99 -16.36
CA LEU A 151 4.56 -17.40 -16.26
C LEU A 151 4.36 -18.10 -17.62
N GLY A 152 4.74 -17.43 -18.72
CA GLY A 152 4.61 -17.94 -20.07
C GLY A 152 3.16 -18.23 -20.47
N TRP A 153 2.86 -19.48 -20.81
CA TRP A 153 1.58 -19.90 -21.40
C TRP A 153 0.32 -19.68 -20.53
N ILE A 154 0.44 -19.70 -19.20
CA ILE A 154 -0.72 -19.52 -18.30
C ILE A 154 -1.15 -18.05 -18.31
N GLU A 155 -0.18 -17.14 -18.25
CA GLU A 155 -0.45 -15.69 -18.29
C GLU A 155 -0.94 -15.28 -19.68
N ALA A 156 -0.37 -15.82 -20.75
CA ALA A 156 -0.85 -15.56 -22.12
C ALA A 156 -2.32 -15.97 -22.32
N LYS A 157 -2.71 -17.15 -21.82
CA LYS A 157 -4.09 -17.65 -21.96
C LYS A 157 -5.08 -16.93 -21.05
N LEU A 158 -4.63 -16.47 -19.88
CA LEU A 158 -5.42 -15.66 -18.96
C LEU A 158 -5.61 -14.23 -19.49
N GLY A 159 -4.62 -13.68 -20.20
CA GLY A 159 -4.76 -12.44 -20.97
C GLY A 159 -5.85 -12.58 -22.03
N GLU A 160 -5.71 -13.56 -22.95
CA GLU A 160 -6.62 -13.76 -24.10
C GLU A 160 -8.11 -13.98 -23.75
N HIS A 161 -8.41 -14.42 -22.53
CA HIS A 161 -9.80 -14.67 -22.07
C HIS A 161 -10.19 -13.77 -20.90
N GLY A 162 -9.29 -12.92 -20.46
CA GLY A 162 -9.46 -12.00 -19.35
C GLY A 162 -10.29 -10.80 -19.81
N THR A 163 -11.28 -10.41 -19.01
CA THR A 163 -11.99 -9.14 -19.22
C THR A 163 -12.05 -8.38 -17.91
N GLU A 164 -12.18 -7.06 -17.98
CA GLU A 164 -12.39 -6.22 -16.79
C GLU A 164 -13.59 -6.70 -15.97
N SER A 165 -14.67 -7.09 -16.66
CA SER A 165 -15.87 -7.63 -16.03
C SER A 165 -15.60 -8.93 -15.26
N LEU A 166 -14.70 -9.78 -15.76
CA LEU A 166 -14.25 -10.99 -15.07
C LEU A 166 -13.41 -10.64 -13.84
N ALA A 167 -12.54 -9.64 -13.91
CA ALA A 167 -11.77 -9.18 -12.74
C ALA A 167 -12.69 -8.69 -11.61
N VAL A 168 -13.70 -7.87 -11.95
CA VAL A 168 -14.73 -7.40 -11.00
C VAL A 168 -15.54 -8.57 -10.43
N LEU A 169 -15.96 -9.51 -11.28
CA LEU A 169 -16.68 -10.70 -10.85
C LEU A 169 -15.86 -11.53 -9.85
N LEU A 170 -14.58 -11.78 -10.13
CA LEU A 170 -13.69 -12.55 -9.27
C LEU A 170 -13.41 -11.82 -7.94
N ALA A 171 -13.22 -10.50 -7.97
CA ALA A 171 -13.02 -9.72 -6.76
C ALA A 171 -14.25 -9.75 -5.86
N LEU A 172 -15.45 -9.55 -6.42
CA LEU A 172 -16.70 -9.66 -5.66
C LEU A 172 -16.92 -11.09 -5.15
N ALA A 173 -16.64 -12.12 -5.96
CA ALA A 173 -16.71 -13.51 -5.52
C ALA A 173 -15.78 -13.80 -4.34
N ALA A 174 -14.56 -13.24 -4.36
CA ALA A 174 -13.62 -13.36 -3.25
C ALA A 174 -14.13 -12.66 -1.99
N VAL A 175 -14.68 -11.44 -2.10
CA VAL A 175 -15.34 -10.73 -0.99
C VAL A 175 -16.51 -11.54 -0.43
N PHE A 176 -17.36 -12.11 -1.28
CA PHE A 176 -18.42 -13.02 -0.85
C PHE A 176 -17.86 -14.25 -0.12
N GLY A 177 -16.74 -14.80 -0.59
CA GLY A 177 -16.01 -15.86 0.11
C GLY A 177 -15.64 -15.46 1.53
N CYS A 178 -15.09 -14.25 1.73
CA CYS A 178 -14.74 -13.71 3.04
C CYS A 178 -15.95 -13.63 3.99
N VAL A 179 -17.15 -13.30 3.48
CA VAL A 179 -18.39 -13.25 4.29
C VAL A 179 -18.72 -14.59 4.93
N TYR A 180 -18.39 -15.71 4.29
CA TYR A 180 -18.61 -17.04 4.86
C TYR A 180 -17.57 -17.43 5.93
N LEU A 181 -16.43 -16.75 5.97
CA LEU A 181 -15.35 -17.02 6.93
C LEU A 181 -15.53 -16.28 8.26
N VAL A 182 -16.28 -15.17 8.26
CA VAL A 182 -16.45 -14.29 9.43
C VAL A 182 -17.70 -14.59 10.27
N PRO A 183 -17.69 -14.24 11.57
CA PRO A 183 -18.87 -14.36 12.43
C PRO A 183 -20.06 -13.53 11.93
N GLU A 184 -21.28 -13.93 12.28
CA GLU A 184 -22.51 -13.28 11.78
C GLU A 184 -22.57 -11.77 12.03
N GLY A 185 -22.02 -11.30 13.14
CA GLY A 185 -22.00 -9.87 13.49
C GLY A 185 -21.10 -9.01 12.58
N GLU A 186 -20.15 -9.61 11.88
CA GLU A 186 -19.17 -8.88 11.05
C GLU A 186 -19.45 -9.00 9.54
N LYS A 187 -20.33 -9.94 9.14
CA LYS A 187 -20.64 -10.26 7.74
C LYS A 187 -20.99 -9.03 6.90
N LEU A 188 -21.92 -8.21 7.39
CA LEU A 188 -22.37 -7.03 6.65
C LEU A 188 -21.24 -6.01 6.53
N SER A 189 -20.52 -5.74 7.62
CA SER A 189 -19.40 -4.78 7.64
C SER A 189 -18.28 -5.19 6.68
N VAL A 190 -17.93 -6.48 6.64
CA VAL A 190 -16.92 -7.04 5.74
C VAL A 190 -17.37 -6.98 4.28
N LEU A 191 -18.63 -7.34 4.00
CA LEU A 191 -19.21 -7.24 2.66
C LEU A 191 -19.20 -5.79 2.17
N THR A 192 -19.69 -4.86 3.00
CA THR A 192 -19.72 -3.43 2.67
C THR A 192 -18.32 -2.90 2.44
N ALA A 193 -17.35 -3.23 3.30
CA ALA A 193 -15.97 -2.78 3.13
C ALA A 193 -15.32 -3.31 1.85
N GLY A 194 -15.50 -4.61 1.54
CA GLY A 194 -14.98 -5.21 0.30
C GLY A 194 -15.61 -4.60 -0.95
N VAL A 195 -16.94 -4.39 -0.96
CA VAL A 195 -17.63 -3.70 -2.06
C VAL A 195 -17.15 -2.26 -2.20
N VAL A 196 -16.95 -1.53 -1.10
CA VAL A 196 -16.39 -0.18 -1.13
C VAL A 196 -14.96 -0.20 -1.71
N GLY A 197 -14.15 -1.23 -1.43
CA GLY A 197 -12.84 -1.42 -2.05
C GLY A 197 -12.92 -1.52 -3.58
N VAL A 198 -13.86 -2.33 -4.08
CA VAL A 198 -14.16 -2.43 -5.52
C VAL A 198 -14.62 -1.08 -6.09
N LEU A 199 -15.54 -0.40 -5.41
CA LEU A 199 -16.07 0.90 -5.85
C LEU A 199 -14.98 1.97 -5.90
N VAL A 200 -14.08 2.02 -4.90
CA VAL A 200 -12.96 2.96 -4.88
C VAL A 200 -12.02 2.69 -6.05
N TYR A 201 -11.70 1.43 -6.33
CA TYR A 201 -10.89 1.06 -7.50
C TYR A 201 -11.50 1.56 -8.81
N LEU A 202 -12.79 1.29 -9.03
CA LEU A 202 -13.51 1.75 -10.22
C LEU A 202 -13.62 3.28 -10.30
N ALA A 203 -13.86 3.94 -9.16
CA ALA A 203 -13.95 5.39 -9.07
C ALA A 203 -12.63 6.08 -9.40
N VAL A 204 -11.49 5.53 -8.94
CA VAL A 204 -10.17 6.05 -9.28
C VAL A 204 -9.92 5.99 -10.79
N GLY A 205 -10.32 4.90 -11.45
CA GLY A 205 -10.24 4.78 -12.91
C GLY A 205 -11.11 5.75 -13.66
N TRP A 206 -12.37 5.88 -13.22
CA TRP A 206 -13.32 6.81 -13.81
C TRP A 206 -12.89 8.27 -13.64
N ILE A 207 -12.40 8.67 -12.46
CA ILE A 207 -11.86 10.02 -12.24
C ILE A 207 -10.67 10.26 -13.17
N SER A 208 -9.82 9.25 -13.36
CA SER A 208 -8.66 9.38 -14.22
C SER A 208 -9.05 9.61 -15.68
N SER A 209 -10.01 8.86 -16.21
CA SER A 209 -10.47 9.03 -17.59
C SER A 209 -11.16 10.37 -17.85
N LEU A 210 -11.82 10.95 -16.84
CA LEU A 210 -12.38 12.30 -16.94
C LEU A 210 -11.32 13.41 -16.99
N LEU A 211 -10.13 13.16 -16.47
CA LEU A 211 -9.06 14.15 -16.37
C LEU A 211 -8.03 14.05 -17.50
N GLU A 212 -8.07 12.97 -18.28
CA GLU A 212 -7.36 12.85 -19.54
C GLU A 212 -8.11 13.61 -20.64
N GLU A 213 -8.09 14.95 -20.58
CA GLU A 213 -8.51 15.80 -21.70
C GLU A 213 -7.42 15.77 -22.81
N ASP A 214 -7.85 15.34 -24.01
CA ASP A 214 -7.16 15.27 -25.31
C ASP A 214 -6.15 14.13 -25.59
N PRO A 215 -6.52 13.08 -26.35
CA PRO A 215 -5.58 12.39 -27.23
C PRO A 215 -5.33 13.23 -28.50
N PRO A 216 -4.09 13.32 -29.03
CA PRO A 216 -3.92 13.70 -30.42
C PRO A 216 -4.66 12.67 -31.26
N ALA A 217 -5.56 13.15 -32.13
CA ALA A 217 -6.36 12.32 -33.00
C ALA A 217 -5.47 11.44 -33.91
N GLU A 218 -5.36 10.15 -33.58
CA GLU A 218 -5.15 9.07 -34.55
C GLU A 218 -6.04 7.88 -34.15
N ASP A 219 -7.10 7.72 -34.96
CA ASP A 219 -7.88 6.52 -35.30
C ASP A 219 -8.16 5.42 -34.26
N GLY A 220 -9.46 5.27 -33.92
CA GLY A 220 -10.09 3.96 -33.70
C GLY A 220 -10.82 3.79 -32.36
N ASP A 221 -12.17 3.86 -32.40
CA ASP A 221 -13.12 3.40 -31.37
C ASP A 221 -13.05 4.00 -29.96
N THR A 222 -13.39 5.28 -29.84
CA THR A 222 -13.71 5.92 -28.55
C THR A 222 -15.15 5.62 -28.11
N THR A 223 -15.34 4.52 -27.38
CA THR A 223 -16.39 4.40 -26.34
C THR A 223 -16.01 3.45 -25.19
N GLU A 224 -14.72 3.28 -24.88
CA GLU A 224 -14.32 2.55 -23.67
C GLU A 224 -14.04 3.54 -22.53
N ALA A 225 -15.12 4.01 -21.90
CA ALA A 225 -15.06 4.48 -20.52
C ALA A 225 -14.83 3.27 -19.60
N GLY A 226 -13.62 2.69 -19.68
CA GLY A 226 -13.25 1.41 -19.07
C GLY A 226 -11.97 1.48 -18.24
N VAL A 227 -11.79 0.50 -17.36
CA VAL A 227 -10.80 0.42 -16.28
C VAL A 227 -9.36 0.22 -16.78
N GLY A 228 -9.14 -0.08 -18.07
CA GLY A 228 -7.84 0.03 -18.76
C GLY A 228 -7.25 1.44 -18.67
N ALA A 229 -8.10 2.47 -18.47
CA ALA A 229 -7.69 3.82 -18.10
C ALA A 229 -6.97 3.90 -16.74
N VAL A 230 -7.24 3.00 -15.77
CA VAL A 230 -6.49 2.99 -14.49
C VAL A 230 -5.03 2.66 -14.76
N VAL A 231 -4.76 1.56 -15.46
CA VAL A 231 -3.38 1.09 -15.71
C VAL A 231 -2.64 2.06 -16.64
N SER A 232 -3.31 2.57 -17.69
CA SER A 232 -2.72 3.54 -18.64
C SER A 232 -2.61 4.97 -18.09
N ALA A 233 -3.47 5.41 -17.16
CA ALA A 233 -3.32 6.70 -16.50
C ALA A 233 -2.38 6.64 -15.29
N VAL A 234 -2.32 5.49 -14.62
CA VAL A 234 -1.23 5.13 -13.69
C VAL A 234 0.09 5.05 -14.45
N SER A 235 0.14 4.85 -15.77
CA SER A 235 1.41 4.86 -16.50
C SER A 235 1.93 6.28 -16.79
N ARG A 236 1.06 7.27 -17.05
CA ARG A 236 1.49 8.64 -17.40
C ARG A 236 1.55 9.65 -16.24
N GLY A 237 1.08 9.25 -15.06
CA GLY A 237 0.95 10.12 -13.90
C GLY A 237 -0.28 11.02 -14.05
N SER A 238 -1.30 10.77 -13.23
CA SER A 238 -2.56 11.51 -13.20
C SER A 238 -3.03 11.67 -11.75
N ILE A 239 -4.09 12.46 -11.52
CA ILE A 239 -4.75 12.50 -10.20
C ILE A 239 -5.23 11.09 -9.82
N GLY A 240 -5.75 10.31 -10.79
CA GLY A 240 -6.12 8.91 -10.59
C GLY A 240 -4.93 8.07 -10.15
N GLY A 241 -3.79 8.19 -10.83
CA GLY A 241 -2.55 7.51 -10.44
C GLY A 241 -2.05 7.89 -9.04
N PHE A 242 -2.17 9.17 -8.66
CA PHE A 242 -1.86 9.61 -7.31
C PHE A 242 -2.79 8.98 -6.27
N LEU A 243 -4.10 9.05 -6.47
CA LEU A 243 -5.08 8.43 -5.56
C LEU A 243 -4.89 6.91 -5.47
N TYR A 244 -4.59 6.26 -6.59
CA TYR A 244 -4.25 4.84 -6.65
C TYR A 244 -3.09 4.50 -5.71
N LEU A 245 -1.98 5.24 -5.79
CA LEU A 245 -0.82 5.00 -4.94
C LEU A 245 -1.10 5.28 -3.46
N GLU A 246 -1.89 6.30 -3.14
CA GLU A 246 -2.26 6.59 -1.75
C GLU A 246 -3.18 5.51 -1.15
N VAL A 247 -4.11 4.94 -1.94
CA VAL A 247 -4.96 3.81 -1.49
C VAL A 247 -4.15 2.51 -1.36
N LEU A 248 -3.16 2.33 -2.23
CA LEU A 248 -2.21 1.23 -2.12
C LEU A 248 -1.39 1.40 -0.82
N ASP A 249 -0.79 2.57 -0.60
CA ASP A 249 -0.07 2.91 0.64
C ASP A 249 -0.95 2.73 1.88
N ALA A 250 -2.24 3.09 1.81
CA ALA A 250 -3.21 2.87 2.87
C ALA A 250 -3.31 1.41 3.28
N SER A 251 -3.50 0.55 2.28
CA SER A 251 -3.70 -0.88 2.45
C SER A 251 -2.46 -1.54 3.07
N PHE A 252 -1.27 -1.20 2.58
CA PHE A 252 0.01 -1.67 3.12
C PHE A 252 0.31 -1.13 4.52
N SER A 253 -0.01 0.13 4.79
CA SER A 253 0.33 0.78 6.06
C SER A 253 -0.48 0.26 7.24
N PHE A 254 -1.66 -0.30 7.00
CA PHE A 254 -2.55 -0.75 8.07
C PHE A 254 -1.92 -1.88 8.91
N ASP A 255 -1.29 -2.86 8.26
CA ASP A 255 -0.59 -3.96 8.94
C ASP A 255 0.58 -3.43 9.79
N GLY A 256 1.30 -2.42 9.32
CA GLY A 256 2.36 -1.74 10.08
C GLY A 256 1.84 -1.07 11.34
N VAL A 257 0.66 -0.44 11.26
CA VAL A 257 -0.02 0.17 12.43
C VAL A 257 -0.46 -0.90 13.42
N ILE A 258 -1.09 -1.98 12.96
CA ILE A 258 -1.53 -3.09 13.84
C ILE A 258 -0.33 -3.77 14.50
N GLY A 259 0.74 -4.04 13.75
CA GLY A 259 1.99 -4.58 14.28
C GLY A 259 2.64 -3.67 15.32
N ALA A 260 2.54 -2.34 15.15
CA ALA A 260 3.04 -1.39 16.13
C ALA A 260 2.30 -1.47 17.47
N PHE A 261 0.98 -1.71 17.45
CA PHE A 261 0.17 -1.91 18.66
C PHE A 261 0.55 -3.16 19.46
N ALA A 262 1.20 -4.14 18.83
CA ALA A 262 1.76 -5.29 19.53
C ALA A 262 3.03 -4.93 20.35
N ILE A 263 3.73 -3.86 20.00
CA ILE A 263 4.96 -3.42 20.66
C ILE A 263 4.68 -2.37 21.73
N THR A 264 3.83 -1.38 21.43
CA THR A 264 3.45 -0.32 22.37
C THR A 264 2.02 0.13 22.09
N LYS A 265 1.35 0.68 23.10
CA LYS A 265 0.02 1.26 22.96
C LYS A 265 0.05 2.79 22.93
N ASP A 266 1.22 3.40 23.14
CA ASP A 266 1.37 4.84 23.05
C ASP A 266 1.30 5.28 21.59
N VAL A 267 0.15 5.84 21.20
CA VAL A 267 -0.14 6.26 19.83
C VAL A 267 0.82 7.34 19.34
N VAL A 268 1.34 8.19 20.22
CA VAL A 268 2.33 9.21 19.84
C VAL A 268 3.66 8.55 19.48
N ILE A 269 4.11 7.58 20.27
CA ILE A 269 5.33 6.81 19.96
C ILE A 269 5.16 5.96 18.70
N ILE A 270 3.97 5.37 18.50
CA ILE A 270 3.63 4.66 17.25
C ILE A 270 3.76 5.59 16.05
N MET A 271 3.09 6.73 16.10
CA MET A 271 3.10 7.72 15.02
C MET A 271 4.54 8.15 14.67
N LEU A 272 5.35 8.50 15.68
CA LEU A 272 6.72 8.94 15.47
C LEU A 272 7.60 7.82 14.90
N GLY A 273 7.48 6.60 15.43
CA GLY A 273 8.25 5.44 14.96
C GLY A 273 7.93 5.04 13.53
N LEU A 274 6.63 4.91 13.21
CA LEU A 274 6.19 4.60 11.85
C LEU A 274 6.50 5.75 10.86
N ALA A 275 6.46 7.01 11.31
CA ALA A 275 6.87 8.15 10.48
C ALA A 275 8.36 8.09 10.11
N ILE A 276 9.23 7.67 11.03
CA ILE A 276 10.66 7.43 10.73
C ILE A 276 10.77 6.38 9.62
N GLY A 277 10.10 5.24 9.78
CA GLY A 277 10.16 4.16 8.80
C GLY A 277 9.63 4.57 7.43
N ALA A 278 8.48 5.24 7.39
CA ALA A 278 7.88 5.77 6.16
C ALA A 278 8.83 6.72 5.40
N MET A 279 9.59 7.55 6.10
CA MET A 279 10.62 8.41 5.48
C MET A 279 11.77 7.62 4.85
N PHE A 280 12.10 6.44 5.37
CA PHE A 280 13.12 5.55 4.80
C PHE A 280 12.57 4.72 3.64
N VAL A 281 11.38 4.13 3.79
CA VAL A 281 10.61 3.47 2.72
C VAL A 281 10.52 4.39 1.51
N ARG A 282 10.27 5.67 1.75
CA ARG A 282 10.21 6.66 0.70
C ARG A 282 11.53 6.91 0.00
N SER A 283 12.60 7.10 0.77
CA SER A 283 13.94 7.29 0.22
C SER A 283 14.39 6.05 -0.57
N LEU A 284 13.93 4.86 -0.19
CA LEU A 284 14.10 3.63 -0.96
C LEU A 284 13.34 3.72 -2.29
N THR A 285 12.07 4.12 -2.30
CA THR A 285 11.31 4.35 -3.55
C THR A 285 12.03 5.34 -4.48
N VAL A 286 12.44 6.51 -3.96
CA VAL A 286 13.19 7.51 -4.75
C VAL A 286 14.46 6.92 -5.32
N PHE A 287 15.20 6.18 -4.49
CA PHE A 287 16.46 5.57 -4.87
C PHE A 287 16.25 4.53 -5.97
N LEU A 288 15.23 3.68 -5.87
CA LEU A 288 14.89 2.67 -6.86
C LEU A 288 14.52 3.31 -8.20
N VAL A 289 13.71 4.38 -8.19
CA VAL A 289 13.32 5.13 -9.40
C VAL A 289 14.52 5.83 -10.05
N HIS A 290 15.35 6.56 -9.28
CA HIS A 290 16.42 7.39 -9.84
C HIS A 290 17.66 6.63 -10.28
N LYS A 291 17.94 5.46 -9.70
CA LYS A 291 19.14 4.71 -10.08
C LYS A 291 19.04 4.05 -11.45
N GLY A 292 17.90 4.14 -12.14
CA GLY A 292 17.66 3.48 -13.43
C GLY A 292 17.80 1.96 -13.36
N THR A 293 17.89 1.39 -12.15
CA THR A 293 18.00 -0.06 -11.95
C THR A 293 16.76 -0.76 -12.49
N LEU A 294 15.59 -0.10 -12.46
CA LEU A 294 14.36 -0.65 -13.00
C LEU A 294 14.36 -0.73 -14.55
N ASP A 295 14.98 0.23 -15.25
CA ASP A 295 15.09 0.19 -16.73
C ASP A 295 15.92 -0.98 -17.26
N GLU A 296 16.86 -1.47 -16.45
CA GLU A 296 17.66 -2.64 -16.82
C GLU A 296 16.96 -3.99 -16.54
N TYR A 297 15.84 -4.01 -15.80
CA TYR A 297 15.21 -5.23 -15.29
C TYR A 297 13.79 -5.45 -15.80
N VAL A 298 13.72 -6.09 -16.96
CA VAL A 298 12.51 -6.45 -17.71
C VAL A 298 11.40 -7.11 -16.87
N TYR A 299 11.72 -8.02 -15.95
CA TYR A 299 10.70 -8.75 -15.16
C TYR A 299 10.35 -8.08 -13.82
N LEU A 300 10.98 -6.96 -13.49
CA LEU A 300 10.79 -6.34 -12.18
C LEU A 300 9.36 -5.82 -11.98
N GLU A 301 8.74 -5.33 -13.05
CA GLU A 301 7.35 -4.90 -13.07
C GLU A 301 6.37 -6.07 -12.85
N HIS A 302 6.61 -7.22 -13.50
CA HIS A 302 5.83 -8.42 -13.23
C HIS A 302 5.98 -8.84 -11.77
N GLY A 303 7.22 -8.89 -11.25
CA GLY A 303 7.48 -9.21 -9.85
C GLY A 303 6.70 -8.33 -8.87
N ALA A 304 6.60 -7.03 -9.15
CA ALA A 304 5.84 -6.09 -8.34
C ALA A 304 4.33 -6.38 -8.38
N HIS A 305 3.74 -6.64 -9.55
CA HIS A 305 2.32 -6.97 -9.65
C HIS A 305 1.99 -8.34 -9.02
N TYR A 306 2.86 -9.34 -9.15
CA TYR A 306 2.69 -10.62 -8.43
C TYR A 306 2.83 -10.45 -6.92
N ALA A 307 3.68 -9.54 -6.44
CA ALA A 307 3.75 -9.17 -5.02
C ALA A 307 2.42 -8.53 -4.54
N ILE A 308 1.81 -7.65 -5.35
CA ILE A 308 0.47 -7.11 -5.07
C ILE A 308 -0.58 -8.23 -5.03
N GLY A 309 -0.53 -9.17 -5.98
CA GLY A 309 -1.47 -10.29 -6.04
C GLY A 309 -1.40 -11.20 -4.82
N ILE A 310 -0.20 -11.61 -4.39
CA ILE A 310 -0.05 -12.43 -3.18
C ILE A 310 -0.50 -11.66 -1.94
N LEU A 311 -0.21 -10.36 -1.86
CA LEU A 311 -0.68 -9.54 -0.75
C LEU A 311 -2.21 -9.44 -0.74
N ALA A 312 -2.85 -9.25 -1.89
CA ALA A 312 -4.30 -9.23 -1.96
C ALA A 312 -4.92 -10.51 -1.40
N LEU A 313 -4.33 -11.67 -1.74
CA LEU A 313 -4.75 -12.97 -1.20
C LEU A 313 -4.49 -13.09 0.30
N ILE A 314 -3.34 -12.60 0.77
CA ILE A 314 -3.00 -12.55 2.20
C ILE A 314 -4.01 -11.68 2.95
N MET A 315 -4.34 -10.49 2.45
CA MET A 315 -5.32 -9.60 3.08
C MET A 315 -6.72 -10.23 3.10
N LEU A 316 -7.18 -10.83 2.00
CA LEU A 316 -8.48 -11.51 1.97
C LEU A 316 -8.52 -12.72 2.92
N ALA A 317 -7.41 -13.45 3.06
CA ALA A 317 -7.28 -14.53 4.02
C ALA A 317 -7.18 -14.01 5.47
N SER A 318 -6.57 -12.84 5.68
CA SER A 318 -6.36 -12.23 7.00
C SER A 318 -7.65 -11.74 7.66
N VAL A 319 -8.74 -11.66 6.88
CA VAL A 319 -10.11 -11.48 7.38
C VAL A 319 -10.47 -12.52 8.45
N LYS A 320 -9.95 -13.75 8.36
CA LYS A 320 -10.21 -14.81 9.35
C LYS A 320 -8.95 -15.40 9.97
N TYR A 321 -7.91 -15.57 9.18
CA TYR A 321 -6.67 -16.23 9.62
C TYR A 321 -5.65 -15.20 10.04
N HIS A 322 -5.10 -15.31 11.24
CA HIS A 322 -3.99 -14.43 11.60
C HIS A 322 -2.73 -14.86 10.81
N ILE A 323 -2.33 -14.03 9.85
CA ILE A 323 -1.12 -14.23 9.05
C ILE A 323 -0.02 -13.38 9.69
N PRO A 324 1.11 -13.99 10.08
CA PRO A 324 2.21 -13.24 10.66
C PRO A 324 2.76 -12.19 9.69
N GLU A 325 3.05 -11.00 10.20
CA GLU A 325 3.48 -9.85 9.41
C GLU A 325 4.82 -10.11 8.71
N TRP A 326 5.70 -10.89 9.35
CA TRP A 326 6.96 -11.32 8.74
C TRP A 326 6.75 -12.21 7.51
N PHE A 327 5.66 -12.99 7.46
CA PHE A 327 5.34 -13.83 6.30
C PHE A 327 4.86 -12.97 5.14
N THR A 328 4.00 -11.99 5.42
CA THR A 328 3.53 -11.00 4.44
C THR A 328 4.72 -10.27 3.82
N GLY A 329 5.58 -9.65 4.64
CA GLY A 329 6.75 -8.91 4.13
C GLY A 329 7.77 -9.79 3.42
N LEU A 330 8.02 -11.03 3.90
CA LEU A 330 8.96 -11.95 3.25
C LEU A 330 8.45 -12.42 1.89
N SER A 331 7.14 -12.61 1.73
CA SER A 331 6.54 -13.01 0.47
C SER A 331 6.77 -11.95 -0.62
N GLY A 332 6.54 -10.67 -0.31
CA GLY A 332 6.83 -9.55 -1.21
C GLY A 332 8.32 -9.48 -1.58
N VAL A 333 9.21 -9.55 -0.58
CA VAL A 333 10.67 -9.57 -0.81
C VAL A 333 11.10 -10.74 -1.69
N ALA A 334 10.52 -11.93 -1.51
CA ALA A 334 10.85 -13.10 -2.31
C ALA A 334 10.47 -12.91 -3.79
N PHE A 335 9.28 -12.38 -4.09
CA PHE A 335 8.87 -12.11 -5.47
C PHE A 335 9.76 -11.07 -6.14
N ILE A 336 10.13 -10.00 -5.42
CA ILE A 336 11.05 -8.99 -5.94
C ILE A 336 12.47 -9.56 -6.14
N ALA A 337 12.97 -10.38 -5.21
CA ALA A 337 14.28 -11.00 -5.34
C ALA A 337 14.34 -11.96 -6.54
N VAL A 338 13.29 -12.76 -6.74
CA VAL A 338 13.19 -13.69 -7.87
C VAL A 338 13.04 -12.92 -9.20
N SER A 339 12.27 -11.84 -9.24
CA SER A 339 12.13 -11.03 -10.46
C SER A 339 13.42 -10.30 -10.85
N LEU A 340 14.17 -9.80 -9.87
CA LEU A 340 15.52 -9.25 -10.05
C LEU A 340 16.47 -10.32 -10.57
N TRP A 341 16.48 -11.51 -9.95
CA TRP A 341 17.34 -12.61 -10.39
C TRP A 341 17.00 -13.07 -11.81
N SER A 342 15.71 -13.20 -12.14
CA SER A 342 15.23 -13.53 -13.48
C SER A 342 15.66 -12.50 -14.51
N SER A 343 15.56 -11.22 -14.17
CA SER A 343 15.98 -10.11 -15.05
C SER A 343 17.49 -10.09 -15.28
N ILE A 344 18.30 -10.31 -14.24
CA ILE A 344 19.76 -10.44 -14.35
C ILE A 344 20.11 -11.63 -15.24
N ARG A 345 19.42 -12.77 -15.08
CA ARG A 345 19.62 -13.96 -15.92
C ARG A 345 19.25 -13.67 -17.37
N HIS A 346 18.15 -12.99 -17.63
CA HIS A 346 17.73 -12.61 -18.98
C HIS A 346 18.79 -11.71 -19.67
N LYS A 347 19.30 -10.70 -18.96
CA LYS A 347 20.38 -9.82 -19.44
C LYS A 347 21.68 -10.59 -19.74
N ARG A 348 21.97 -11.65 -18.99
CA ARG A 348 23.14 -12.53 -19.25
C ARG A 348 22.95 -13.45 -20.46
N LEU A 349 21.72 -13.86 -20.75
CA LEU A 349 21.38 -14.74 -21.87
C LEU A 349 21.18 -13.97 -23.19
N HIS A 350 20.78 -12.70 -23.09
CA HIS A 350 20.62 -11.77 -24.23
C HIS A 350 21.48 -10.51 -24.02
N PRO A 351 22.83 -10.62 -24.04
CA PRO A 351 23.68 -9.44 -24.04
C PRO A 351 23.47 -8.66 -25.35
N ALA A 352 23.32 -7.35 -25.23
CA ALA A 352 23.14 -6.42 -26.35
C ALA A 352 24.29 -6.47 -27.37
#